data_AF-A0A4Q6AH13-F1
#
_entry.id   AF-A0A4Q6AH13-F1
#
_cell.length_a   1.000
_cell.length_b   1.000
_cell.length_c   1.000
_cell.angle_alpha   90.00
_cell.angle_beta   90.00
_cell.angle_gamma   90.00
#
_symmetry.space_group_name_H-M   'P 1'
#
loop_
_entity.id
_entity.type
_entity.pdbx_description
1 polymer ?
#
loop_
_entity_poly.entity_id
_entity_poly.type
_entity_poly.pdbx_seq_one_letter_code
_entity_poly.pdbx_strand_id
1 'polypeptide(L)'
;LRLLHSLGCYPQNVYDTEVPARLLNYEHTSLATLLREKLSFEMNKTQQRSNWLRRPLTKAQVQYAADDVIWLHPLKAVLEAVAAERGVLPFVQQEQDLLSTTVYPAPAKNDFLRPADQYTLSPKEQYVVNALLGYRDELAKDINRPPYQVIREEFLRELAAGSRQPESILLEPGIHPRFKNRRFSNGLRDLLAQAKKESADQNLSAQKQRSRKSTGPGRNSRKPTDDRERIFVPVKEALVQRFGVHAATFLLSNRLVNELLKGAITLQDLKPAYRQELIFEIAAANGIDLSGYTSAPASTV
;
A
#
# COMPACT_ATOMS: atom_id res chain seq x y z
N LEU A 1 -10.04 6.75 7.01
CA LEU A 1 -10.11 5.83 8.16
C LEU A 1 -8.86 5.86 9.04
N ARG A 2 -7.65 5.52 8.55
CA ARG A 2 -6.41 5.51 9.38
C ARG A 2 -6.23 6.72 10.33
N LEU A 3 -6.33 7.95 9.81
CA LEU A 3 -6.20 9.16 10.63
C LEU A 3 -7.27 9.22 11.72
N LEU A 4 -8.53 8.96 11.38
CA LEU A 4 -9.63 8.95 12.34
C LEU A 4 -9.38 7.92 13.46
N HIS A 5 -8.94 6.71 13.10
CA HIS A 5 -8.65 5.66 14.08
C HIS A 5 -7.50 6.05 15.01
N SER A 6 -6.45 6.71 14.48
CA SER A 6 -5.36 7.23 15.31
C SER A 6 -5.78 8.33 16.28
N LEU A 7 -6.91 8.99 16.00
CA LEU A 7 -7.54 9.98 16.87
C LEU A 7 -8.64 9.36 17.76
N GLY A 8 -8.78 8.03 17.79
CA GLY A 8 -9.80 7.32 18.56
C GLY A 8 -11.21 7.39 17.97
N CYS A 9 -11.36 7.83 16.72
CA CYS A 9 -12.63 7.90 16.01
C CYS A 9 -12.78 6.69 15.06
N TYR A 10 -13.88 5.93 15.21
CA TYR A 10 -14.17 4.72 14.45
C TYR A 10 -15.53 4.83 13.75
N PRO A 11 -15.60 5.55 12.61
CA PRO A 11 -16.85 5.75 11.90
C PRO A 11 -17.50 4.41 11.51
N GLN A 12 -18.81 4.32 11.71
CA GLN A 12 -19.63 3.19 11.28
C GLN A 12 -20.40 3.57 10.02
N ASN A 13 -20.83 2.58 9.22
CA ASN A 13 -21.61 2.78 7.99
C ASN A 13 -20.89 3.69 6.99
N VAL A 14 -19.59 3.45 6.78
CA VAL A 14 -18.76 4.22 5.89
C VAL A 14 -19.16 3.92 4.45
N TYR A 15 -19.39 4.97 3.67
CA TYR A 15 -19.66 4.85 2.24
C TYR A 15 -18.55 5.53 1.43
N ASP A 16 -17.76 4.74 0.74
CA ASP A 16 -16.75 5.20 -0.21
C ASP A 16 -17.34 5.21 -1.62
N THR A 17 -17.45 6.40 -2.23
CA THR A 17 -17.96 6.57 -3.60
C THR A 17 -17.05 5.97 -4.68
N GLU A 18 -15.78 5.71 -4.37
CA GLU A 18 -14.86 5.06 -5.31
C GLU A 18 -15.21 3.58 -5.54
N VAL A 19 -15.73 2.89 -4.53
CA VAL A 19 -16.13 1.46 -4.62
C VAL A 19 -17.14 1.21 -5.74
N PRO A 20 -18.33 1.83 -5.75
CA PRO A 20 -19.28 1.65 -6.85
C PRO A 20 -18.70 2.17 -8.17
N ALA A 21 -17.91 3.25 -8.17
CA ALA A 21 -17.29 3.75 -9.40
C ALA A 21 -16.35 2.73 -10.05
N ARG A 22 -15.55 2.00 -9.26
CA ARG A 22 -14.68 0.93 -9.77
C ARG A 22 -15.47 -0.28 -10.24
N LEU A 23 -16.48 -0.70 -9.48
CA LEU A 23 -17.35 -1.83 -9.88
C LEU A 23 -18.18 -1.53 -11.13
N LEU A 24 -18.54 -0.26 -11.35
CA LEU A 24 -19.19 0.24 -12.56
C LEU A 24 -18.23 0.46 -13.74
N ASN A 25 -16.94 0.14 -13.56
CA ASN A 25 -15.91 0.21 -14.59
C ASN A 25 -15.63 1.63 -15.10
N TYR A 26 -15.72 2.65 -14.25
CA TYR A 26 -15.23 3.98 -14.61
C TYR A 26 -13.70 4.01 -14.63
N GLU A 27 -13.13 4.55 -15.71
CA GLU A 27 -11.68 4.71 -15.88
C GLU A 27 -11.08 5.67 -14.83
N HIS A 28 -11.83 6.73 -14.52
CA HIS A 28 -11.43 7.77 -13.59
C HIS A 28 -12.40 7.84 -12.41
N THR A 29 -11.89 7.52 -11.22
CA THR A 29 -12.69 7.45 -9.98
C THR A 29 -12.46 8.63 -9.04
N SER A 30 -11.73 9.66 -9.49
CA SER A 30 -11.51 10.85 -8.67
C SER A 30 -12.82 11.60 -8.44
N LEU A 31 -13.02 12.16 -7.24
CA LEU A 31 -14.23 12.90 -6.89
C LEU A 31 -14.56 13.97 -7.95
N ALA A 32 -13.59 14.81 -8.31
CA ALA A 32 -13.79 15.86 -9.32
C ALA A 32 -14.25 15.32 -10.69
N THR A 33 -13.76 14.15 -11.10
CA THR A 33 -14.19 13.53 -12.35
C THR A 33 -15.61 13.00 -12.23
N LEU A 34 -15.93 12.30 -11.14
CA LEU A 34 -17.26 11.75 -10.90
C LEU A 34 -18.32 12.85 -10.79
N LEU A 35 -18.02 13.95 -10.08
CA LEU A 35 -18.92 15.09 -9.98
C LEU A 35 -19.19 15.74 -11.35
N ARG A 36 -18.15 15.92 -12.17
CA ARG A 36 -18.31 16.48 -13.52
C ARG A 36 -19.13 15.56 -14.42
N GLU A 37 -18.85 14.26 -14.41
CA GLU A 37 -19.49 13.31 -15.31
C GLU A 37 -20.90 12.92 -14.90
N LYS A 38 -21.20 12.92 -13.60
CA LYS A 38 -22.48 12.43 -13.07
C LYS A 38 -23.43 13.54 -12.64
N LEU A 39 -22.89 14.69 -12.24
CA LEU A 39 -23.68 15.82 -11.72
C LEU A 39 -23.43 17.10 -12.52
N SER A 40 -22.62 17.07 -13.59
CA SER A 40 -22.22 18.24 -14.37
C SER A 40 -21.62 19.36 -13.50
N PHE A 41 -21.03 19.01 -12.36
CA PHE A 41 -20.43 19.95 -11.43
C PHE A 41 -18.91 20.02 -11.61
N GLU A 42 -18.39 21.24 -11.81
CA GLU A 42 -16.96 21.47 -11.94
C GLU A 42 -16.34 21.89 -10.60
N MET A 43 -15.57 20.98 -10.02
CA MET A 43 -14.85 21.23 -8.77
C MET A 43 -13.61 22.10 -9.01
N ASN A 44 -13.47 23.20 -8.28
CA ASN A 44 -12.30 24.06 -8.36
C ASN A 44 -11.09 23.38 -7.69
N LYS A 45 -10.03 23.05 -8.43
CA LYS A 45 -8.85 22.34 -7.88
C LYS A 45 -7.77 23.24 -7.27
N THR A 46 -7.96 24.57 -7.25
CA THR A 46 -6.89 25.53 -6.90
C THR A 46 -6.37 25.41 -5.47
N GLN A 47 -7.17 24.91 -4.52
CA GLN A 47 -6.79 24.87 -3.10
C GLN A 47 -6.28 23.51 -2.62
N GLN A 48 -6.21 22.50 -3.50
CA GLN A 48 -5.80 21.13 -3.13
C GLN A 48 -4.41 21.08 -2.46
N ARG A 49 -3.47 21.91 -2.94
CA ARG A 49 -2.09 22.01 -2.41
C ARG A 49 -1.85 23.25 -1.55
N SER A 50 -2.91 23.90 -1.07
CA SER A 50 -2.80 25.10 -0.24
C SER A 50 -2.26 24.79 1.17
N ASN A 51 -1.70 25.80 1.85
CA ASN A 51 -1.30 25.64 3.25
C ASN A 51 -2.55 25.66 4.16
N TRP A 52 -3.07 24.46 4.47
CA TRP A 52 -4.24 24.25 5.33
C TRP A 52 -3.98 24.51 6.82
N LEU A 53 -2.72 24.76 7.23
CA LEU A 53 -2.38 25.15 8.60
C LEU A 53 -2.47 26.67 8.81
N ARG A 54 -2.47 27.48 7.73
CA ARG A 54 -2.56 28.93 7.83
C ARG A 54 -3.88 29.33 8.50
N ARG A 55 -3.83 30.32 9.39
CA ARG A 55 -5.02 30.94 9.98
C ARG A 55 -4.98 32.48 9.82
N PRO A 56 -6.15 33.12 9.57
CA PRO A 56 -7.44 32.50 9.21
C PRO A 56 -7.38 31.79 7.84
N LEU A 57 -8.32 30.87 7.59
CA LEU A 57 -8.48 30.26 6.27
C LEU A 57 -8.99 31.31 5.27
N THR A 58 -8.58 31.19 4.00
CA THR A 58 -9.09 32.06 2.94
C THR A 58 -10.51 31.66 2.55
N LYS A 59 -11.29 32.58 1.96
CA LYS A 59 -12.62 32.26 1.41
C LYS A 59 -12.56 31.12 0.39
N ALA A 60 -11.52 31.10 -0.45
CA ALA A 60 -11.33 30.03 -1.44
C ALA A 60 -11.09 28.66 -0.78
N GLN A 61 -10.31 28.61 0.31
CA GLN A 61 -10.11 27.37 1.07
C GLN A 61 -11.39 26.86 1.72
N VAL A 62 -12.20 27.75 2.28
CA VAL A 62 -13.50 27.38 2.87
C VAL A 62 -14.44 26.82 1.79
N GLN A 63 -14.54 27.50 0.65
CA GLN A 63 -15.38 27.02 -0.46
C GLN A 63 -14.92 25.66 -0.98
N TYR A 64 -13.62 25.49 -1.21
CA TYR A 64 -13.05 24.21 -1.64
C TYR A 64 -13.40 23.07 -0.67
N ALA A 65 -13.24 23.30 0.64
CA ALA A 65 -13.54 22.29 1.64
C ALA A 65 -15.04 21.95 1.71
N ALA A 66 -15.92 22.91 1.43
CA ALA A 66 -17.36 22.67 1.34
C ALA A 66 -17.72 21.86 0.08
N ASP A 67 -17.15 22.22 -1.07
CA ASP A 67 -17.41 21.54 -2.35
C ASP A 67 -17.02 20.05 -2.31
N ASP A 68 -15.98 19.70 -1.54
CA ASP A 68 -15.54 18.30 -1.34
C ASP A 68 -16.60 17.43 -0.60
N VAL A 69 -17.60 18.02 0.08
CA VAL A 69 -18.58 17.27 0.90
C VAL A 69 -20.04 17.47 0.50
N ILE A 70 -20.44 18.66 0.04
CA ILE A 70 -21.87 18.98 -0.23
C ILE A 70 -22.47 18.10 -1.34
N TRP A 71 -21.64 17.61 -2.26
CA TRP A 71 -22.09 16.82 -3.42
C TRP A 71 -22.05 15.30 -3.20
N LEU A 72 -21.54 14.83 -2.06
CA LEU A 72 -21.36 13.39 -1.83
C LEU A 72 -22.68 12.61 -1.76
N HIS A 73 -23.73 13.19 -1.17
CA HIS A 73 -25.04 12.54 -1.09
C HIS A 73 -25.74 12.42 -2.46
N PRO A 74 -25.83 13.49 -3.27
CA PRO A 74 -26.30 13.37 -4.65
C PRO A 74 -25.49 12.37 -5.48
N LEU A 75 -24.15 12.41 -5.36
CA LEU A 75 -23.28 11.49 -6.09
C LEU A 75 -23.52 10.04 -5.68
N LYS A 76 -23.65 9.76 -4.38
CA LYS A 76 -23.99 8.44 -3.86
C LYS A 76 -25.29 7.92 -4.48
N ALA A 77 -26.36 8.72 -4.48
CA ALA A 77 -27.65 8.30 -5.01
C ALA A 77 -27.57 7.90 -6.49
N VAL A 78 -26.84 8.68 -7.31
CA VAL A 78 -26.63 8.35 -8.73
C VAL A 78 -25.84 7.06 -8.89
N LEU A 79 -24.76 6.88 -8.13
CA LEU A 79 -23.92 5.67 -8.22
C LEU A 79 -24.67 4.41 -7.77
N GLU A 80 -25.50 4.50 -6.74
CA GLU A 80 -26.33 3.37 -6.26
C GLU A 80 -27.41 2.99 -7.28
N ALA A 81 -28.06 3.97 -7.91
CA ALA A 81 -29.05 3.70 -8.95
C ALA A 81 -28.43 2.94 -10.13
N VAL A 82 -27.29 3.42 -10.64
CA VAL A 82 -26.58 2.75 -11.74
C VAL A 82 -26.04 1.37 -11.32
N ALA A 83 -25.58 1.23 -10.07
CA ALA A 83 -25.15 -0.06 -9.54
C ALA A 83 -26.30 -1.06 -9.43
N ALA A 84 -27.50 -0.61 -9.08
CA ALA A 84 -28.71 -1.43 -9.04
C ALA A 84 -29.09 -1.90 -10.45
N GLU A 85 -29.13 -0.98 -11.42
CA GLU A 85 -29.43 -1.29 -12.82
C GLU A 85 -28.47 -2.32 -13.42
N ARG A 86 -27.19 -2.26 -13.04
CA ARG A 86 -26.17 -3.22 -13.49
C ARG A 86 -26.08 -4.49 -12.64
N GLY A 87 -26.91 -4.63 -11.61
CA GLY A 87 -26.91 -5.79 -10.72
C GLY A 87 -25.67 -5.94 -9.84
N VAL A 88 -24.87 -4.88 -9.67
CA VAL A 88 -23.64 -4.89 -8.84
C VAL A 88 -23.83 -4.22 -7.48
N LEU A 89 -25.01 -3.67 -7.19
CA LEU A 89 -25.31 -3.05 -5.89
C LEU A 89 -25.05 -3.98 -4.68
N PRO A 90 -25.36 -5.29 -4.71
CA PRO A 90 -25.01 -6.19 -3.61
C PRO A 90 -23.50 -6.28 -3.35
N PHE A 91 -22.68 -6.21 -4.41
CA PHE A 91 -21.22 -6.20 -4.29
C PHE A 91 -20.73 -4.90 -3.65
N VAL A 92 -21.33 -3.77 -4.03
CA VAL A 92 -21.05 -2.47 -3.41
C VAL A 92 -21.32 -2.55 -1.91
N GLN A 93 -22.48 -3.06 -1.49
CA GLN A 93 -22.84 -3.13 -0.07
C GLN A 93 -21.81 -3.94 0.74
N GLN A 94 -21.41 -5.12 0.25
CA GLN A 94 -20.41 -5.94 0.94
C GLN A 94 -19.04 -5.25 1.04
N GLU A 95 -18.63 -4.48 0.03
CA GLU A 95 -17.39 -3.68 0.09
C GLU A 95 -17.50 -2.55 1.13
N GLN A 96 -18.63 -1.86 1.22
CA GLN A 96 -18.86 -0.81 2.24
C GLN A 96 -18.89 -1.39 3.67
N ASP A 97 -19.50 -2.56 3.84
CA ASP A 97 -19.54 -3.27 5.13
C ASP A 97 -18.12 -3.66 5.57
N LEU A 98 -17.28 -4.11 4.64
CA LEU A 98 -15.87 -4.40 4.91
C LEU A 98 -15.11 -3.14 5.33
N LEU A 99 -15.34 -1.99 4.69
CA LEU A 99 -14.72 -0.73 5.10
C LEU A 99 -15.10 -0.32 6.53
N SER A 100 -16.36 -0.56 6.92
CA SER A 100 -16.88 -0.23 8.25
C SER A 100 -16.29 -1.11 9.36
N THR A 101 -15.86 -2.34 9.02
CA THR A 101 -15.23 -3.28 9.96
C THR A 101 -13.69 -3.25 9.92
N THR A 102 -13.11 -2.57 8.94
CA THR A 102 -11.66 -2.49 8.76
C THR A 102 -11.02 -1.63 9.85
N VAL A 103 -10.27 -2.27 10.76
CA VAL A 103 -9.49 -1.55 11.77
C VAL A 103 -8.05 -1.40 11.28
N TYR A 104 -7.59 -0.15 11.18
CA TYR A 104 -6.18 0.14 11.01
C TYR A 104 -5.49 0.27 12.37
N PRO A 105 -4.71 -0.74 12.81
CA PRO A 105 -3.91 -0.59 14.00
C PRO A 105 -2.85 0.49 13.79
N ALA A 106 -2.40 1.10 14.88
CA ALA A 106 -1.18 1.91 14.84
C ALA A 106 -0.04 1.01 14.34
N PRO A 107 0.65 1.36 13.25
CA PRO A 107 1.72 0.53 12.74
C PRO A 107 2.85 0.50 13.77
N ALA A 108 3.19 -0.69 14.28
CA ALA A 108 4.47 -0.92 14.93
C ALA A 108 5.55 -0.90 13.84
N LYS A 109 6.05 0.30 13.51
CA LYS A 109 7.02 0.47 12.43
C LYS A 109 8.41 0.13 12.95
N ASN A 110 8.71 -1.17 13.01
CA ASN A 110 10.02 -1.70 13.37
C ASN A 110 10.88 -2.02 12.14
N ASP A 111 10.25 -2.12 10.97
CA ASP A 111 10.90 -2.33 9.68
C ASP A 111 10.74 -1.10 8.79
N PHE A 112 11.88 -0.50 8.44
CA PHE A 112 12.02 0.67 7.59
C PHE A 112 12.62 0.32 6.22
N LEU A 113 12.90 -0.96 5.97
CA LEU A 113 13.50 -1.43 4.73
C LEU A 113 12.47 -1.43 3.59
N ARG A 114 12.98 -1.27 2.36
CA ARG A 114 12.18 -1.47 1.16
C ARG A 114 12.05 -2.97 0.90
N PRO A 115 10.97 -3.45 0.26
CA PRO A 115 10.87 -4.85 -0.15
C PRO A 115 12.06 -5.32 -1.00
N ALA A 116 12.63 -4.44 -1.82
CA ALA A 116 13.81 -4.74 -2.63
C ALA A 116 15.10 -4.94 -1.79
N ASP A 117 15.19 -4.30 -0.61
CA ASP A 117 16.37 -4.35 0.24
C ASP A 117 16.67 -5.77 0.75
N GLN A 118 15.63 -6.61 0.88
CA GLN A 118 15.75 -8.03 1.23
C GLN A 118 16.63 -8.80 0.25
N TYR A 119 16.68 -8.37 -1.02
CA TYR A 119 17.43 -9.04 -2.09
C TYR A 119 18.75 -8.35 -2.42
N THR A 120 18.88 -7.04 -2.17
CA THR A 120 20.08 -6.27 -2.54
C THR A 120 21.10 -6.14 -1.41
N LEU A 121 20.65 -6.26 -0.16
CA LEU A 121 21.46 -6.12 1.06
C LEU A 121 21.63 -7.47 1.75
N SER A 122 22.80 -7.70 2.34
CA SER A 122 23.04 -8.80 3.28
C SER A 122 22.27 -8.58 4.60
N PRO A 123 21.97 -9.63 5.38
CA PRO A 123 21.35 -9.48 6.69
C PRO A 123 22.04 -8.47 7.62
N LYS A 124 23.38 -8.39 7.60
CA LYS A 124 24.13 -7.35 8.33
C LYS A 124 23.82 -5.95 7.83
N GLU A 125 23.88 -5.73 6.51
CA GLU A 125 23.57 -4.44 5.90
C GLU A 125 22.11 -4.04 6.14
N GLN A 126 21.17 -4.99 6.09
CA GLN A 126 19.76 -4.78 6.41
C GLN A 126 19.59 -4.27 7.85
N TYR A 127 20.27 -4.89 8.82
CA TYR A 127 20.24 -4.46 10.22
C TYR A 127 20.72 -3.02 10.39
N VAL A 128 21.89 -2.69 9.83
CA VAL A 128 22.48 -1.35 9.94
C VAL A 128 21.62 -0.30 9.27
N VAL A 129 21.14 -0.55 8.05
CA VAL A 129 20.24 0.38 7.35
C VAL A 129 18.96 0.57 8.13
N ASN A 130 18.35 -0.50 8.64
CA ASN A 130 17.11 -0.41 9.40
C ASN A 130 17.28 0.45 10.66
N ALA A 131 18.38 0.25 11.41
CA ALA A 131 18.70 1.05 12.59
C ALA A 131 18.85 2.54 12.28
N LEU A 132 19.56 2.89 11.20
CA LEU A 132 19.72 4.29 10.77
C LEU A 132 18.39 4.93 10.33
N LEU A 133 17.56 4.19 9.59
CA LEU A 133 16.26 4.68 9.15
C LEU A 133 15.27 4.82 10.31
N GLY A 134 15.33 3.92 11.29
CA GLY A 134 14.58 4.03 12.54
C GLY A 134 14.99 5.25 13.34
N TYR A 135 16.29 5.50 13.49
CA TYR A 135 16.77 6.72 14.14
C TYR A 135 16.32 7.99 13.42
N ARG A 136 16.33 8.00 12.08
CA ARG A 136 15.77 9.11 11.30
C ARG A 136 14.30 9.35 11.60
N ASP A 137 13.50 8.30 11.76
CA ASP A 137 12.08 8.40 12.07
C ASP A 137 11.85 9.03 13.46
N GLU A 138 12.69 8.68 14.45
CA GLU A 138 12.65 9.31 15.78
C GLU A 138 13.01 10.80 15.75
N LEU A 139 14.05 11.17 15.00
CA LEU A 139 14.39 12.59 14.80
C LEU A 139 13.27 13.37 14.11
N ALA A 140 12.57 12.73 13.17
CA ALA A 140 11.45 13.29 12.44
C ALA A 140 10.25 13.57 13.36
N LYS A 141 9.97 12.66 14.30
CA LYS A 141 8.96 12.84 15.36
C LYS A 141 9.34 13.99 16.29
N ASP A 142 10.58 14.03 16.77
CA ASP A 142 11.08 15.06 17.70
C ASP A 142 10.89 16.49 17.15
N ILE A 143 11.08 16.68 15.85
CA ILE A 143 10.95 18.00 15.22
C ILE A 143 9.63 18.21 14.47
N ASN A 144 8.71 17.23 14.53
CA ASN A 144 7.44 17.21 13.81
C ASN A 144 7.59 17.55 12.31
N ARG A 145 8.49 16.84 11.63
CA ARG A 145 8.72 16.97 10.18
C ARG A 145 8.68 15.61 9.51
N PRO A 146 8.31 15.52 8.22
CA PRO A 146 8.47 14.28 7.46
C PRO A 146 9.94 13.80 7.45
N PRO A 147 10.22 12.49 7.56
CA PRO A 147 11.60 11.97 7.63
C PRO A 147 12.52 12.42 6.49
N TYR A 148 11.98 12.59 5.27
CA TYR A 148 12.76 13.04 4.11
C TYR A 148 13.21 14.52 4.21
N GLN A 149 12.55 15.33 5.05
CA GLN A 149 12.96 16.72 5.34
C GLN A 149 14.02 16.79 6.44
N VAL A 150 14.24 15.69 7.16
CA VAL A 150 15.24 15.57 8.24
C VAL A 150 16.58 15.18 7.68
N ILE A 151 16.66 13.98 7.12
CA ILE A 151 17.85 13.39 6.52
C ILE A 151 17.43 12.61 5.28
N ARG A 152 18.12 12.83 4.15
CA ARG A 152 17.86 12.11 2.91
C ARG A 152 18.13 10.61 3.10
N GLU A 153 17.27 9.77 2.57
CA GLU A 153 17.43 8.31 2.72
C GLU A 153 18.74 7.82 2.12
N GLU A 154 19.11 8.36 0.96
CA GLU A 154 20.34 8.01 0.24
C GLU A 154 21.58 8.18 1.12
N PHE A 155 21.66 9.30 1.85
CA PHE A 155 22.77 9.59 2.75
C PHE A 155 22.95 8.51 3.82
N LEU A 156 21.86 8.03 4.42
CA LEU A 156 21.92 6.98 5.45
C LEU A 156 22.33 5.62 4.84
N ARG A 157 21.91 5.34 3.60
CA ARG A 157 22.31 4.14 2.88
C ARG A 157 23.79 4.17 2.51
N GLU A 158 24.30 5.31 2.07
CA GLU A 158 25.72 5.54 1.80
C GLU A 158 26.58 5.41 3.07
N LEU A 159 26.09 5.89 4.21
CA LEU A 159 26.74 5.68 5.51
C LEU A 159 26.79 4.20 5.91
N ALA A 160 25.68 3.47 5.73
CA ALA A 160 25.64 2.04 6.02
C ALA A 160 26.61 1.24 5.13
N ALA A 161 26.69 1.59 3.84
CA ALA A 161 27.62 1.01 2.87
C ALA A 161 29.08 1.45 3.09
N GLY A 162 29.33 2.48 3.89
CA GLY A 162 30.66 3.03 4.13
C GLY A 162 31.22 3.91 3.02
N SER A 163 30.42 4.24 2.00
CA SER A 163 30.81 5.19 0.94
C SER A 163 30.79 6.64 1.42
N ARG A 164 30.13 6.92 2.54
CA ARG A 164 30.18 8.21 3.24
C ARG A 164 30.60 8.06 4.69
N GLN A 165 31.10 9.17 5.23
CA GLN A 165 31.48 9.30 6.63
C GLN A 165 30.48 10.17 7.40
N PRO A 166 30.18 9.91 8.69
CA PRO A 166 29.22 10.68 9.48
C PRO A 166 29.50 12.19 9.54
N GLU A 167 30.74 12.62 9.36
CA GLU A 167 31.19 14.03 9.34
C GLU A 167 30.70 14.77 8.10
N SER A 168 30.45 14.06 7.01
CA SER A 168 29.96 14.65 5.76
C SER A 168 28.59 15.31 5.90
N ILE A 169 27.84 14.99 6.96
CA ILE A 169 26.53 15.60 7.24
C ILE A 169 26.59 17.13 7.40
N LEU A 170 27.74 17.68 7.82
CA LEU A 170 27.93 19.11 8.02
C LEU A 170 27.77 19.89 6.70
N LEU A 171 28.20 19.29 5.60
CA LEU A 171 28.21 19.90 4.27
C LEU A 171 27.06 19.38 3.38
N GLU A 172 26.36 18.34 3.82
CA GLU A 172 25.40 17.64 2.99
C GLU A 172 24.13 18.48 2.68
N PRO A 173 23.77 18.67 1.40
CA PRO A 173 22.53 19.32 1.02
C PRO A 173 21.29 18.51 1.43
N GLY A 174 20.21 19.20 1.80
CA GLY A 174 18.93 18.56 2.13
C GLY A 174 18.86 17.91 3.52
N ILE A 175 19.88 18.11 4.37
CA ILE A 175 19.80 17.80 5.80
C ILE A 175 19.22 19.00 6.55
N HIS A 176 18.31 18.77 7.48
CA HIS A 176 17.73 19.81 8.31
C HIS A 176 18.82 20.55 9.13
N PRO A 177 18.83 21.91 9.16
CA PRO A 177 19.91 22.68 9.80
C PRO A 177 20.21 22.30 11.25
N ARG A 178 19.18 21.91 12.02
CA ARG A 178 19.33 21.44 13.42
C ARG A 178 20.33 20.29 13.57
N PHE A 179 20.53 19.46 12.54
CA PHE A 179 21.40 18.28 12.59
C PHE A 179 22.76 18.50 11.91
N LYS A 180 23.01 19.69 11.36
CA LYS A 180 24.30 20.07 10.74
C LYS A 180 25.31 20.55 11.79
N ASN A 181 25.62 19.70 12.76
CA ASN A 181 26.59 20.04 13.81
C ASN A 181 27.43 18.82 14.23
N ARG A 182 28.58 19.11 14.86
CA ARG A 182 29.56 18.08 15.22
C ARG A 182 29.05 17.11 16.29
N ARG A 183 28.21 17.58 17.21
CA ARG A 183 27.57 16.74 18.23
C ARG A 183 26.69 15.67 17.58
N PHE A 184 25.87 16.06 16.60
CA PHE A 184 25.02 15.13 15.87
C PHE A 184 25.85 14.15 15.03
N SER A 185 26.87 14.64 14.33
CA SER A 185 27.78 13.78 13.57
C SER A 185 28.45 12.72 14.44
N ASN A 186 28.87 13.07 15.66
CA ASN A 186 29.40 12.11 16.62
C ASN A 186 28.36 11.07 17.04
N GLY A 187 27.15 11.49 17.39
CA GLY A 187 26.07 10.55 17.72
C GLY A 187 25.71 9.61 16.57
N LEU A 188 25.76 10.10 15.32
CA LEU A 188 25.55 9.28 14.14
C LEU A 188 26.68 8.25 13.92
N ARG A 189 27.93 8.63 14.24
CA ARG A 189 29.08 7.71 14.24
C ARG A 189 28.91 6.61 15.28
N ASP A 190 28.52 6.98 16.49
CA ASP A 190 28.31 6.04 17.59
C ASP A 190 27.17 5.06 17.28
N LEU A 191 26.06 5.56 16.73
CA LEU A 191 24.96 4.73 16.25
C LEU A 191 25.40 3.75 15.16
N LEU A 192 26.17 4.21 14.17
CA LEU A 192 26.67 3.36 13.10
C LEU A 192 27.61 2.28 13.63
N ALA A 193 28.49 2.63 14.56
CA ALA A 193 29.41 1.69 15.19
C ALA A 193 28.65 0.64 16.02
N GLN A 194 27.67 1.08 16.81
CA GLN A 194 26.83 0.22 17.63
C GLN A 194 26.03 -0.76 16.77
N ALA A 195 25.34 -0.27 15.73
CA ALA A 195 24.56 -1.12 14.84
C ALA A 195 25.43 -2.16 14.12
N LYS A 196 26.64 -1.79 13.70
CA LYS A 196 27.61 -2.73 13.12
C LYS A 196 28.04 -3.80 14.14
N LYS A 197 28.31 -3.41 15.38
CA LYS A 197 28.67 -4.33 16.47
C LYS A 197 27.53 -5.32 16.76
N GLU A 198 26.31 -4.81 16.98
CA GLU A 198 25.13 -5.63 17.27
C GLU A 198 24.83 -6.62 16.12
N SER A 199 25.00 -6.20 14.87
CA SER A 199 24.84 -7.08 13.71
C SER A 199 25.86 -8.23 13.70
N ALA A 200 27.06 -8.00 14.24
CA ALA A 200 28.11 -9.00 14.35
C ALA A 200 27.86 -9.94 15.54
N ASP A 201 27.46 -9.39 16.69
CA ASP A 201 27.12 -10.15 17.90
C ASP A 201 25.93 -11.09 17.68
N GLN A 202 24.96 -10.69 16.84
CA GLN A 202 23.84 -11.52 16.39
C GLN A 202 24.22 -12.57 15.34
N ASN A 203 25.51 -12.68 14.98
CA ASN A 203 26.02 -13.60 13.96
C ASN A 203 25.26 -13.50 12.60
N LEU A 204 24.79 -12.31 12.24
CA LEU A 204 24.07 -12.11 10.98
C LEU A 204 25.01 -12.38 9.79
N SER A 205 24.49 -12.97 8.72
CA SER A 205 25.32 -13.25 7.55
C SER A 205 25.76 -11.96 6.83
N ALA A 206 27.03 -11.90 6.47
CA ALA A 206 27.58 -10.87 5.58
C ALA A 206 27.34 -11.19 4.10
N GLN A 207 26.92 -12.42 3.79
CA GLN A 207 26.59 -12.80 2.42
C GLN A 207 25.20 -12.28 2.08
N LYS A 208 25.10 -11.61 0.93
CA LYS A 208 23.82 -11.24 0.35
C LYS A 208 23.00 -12.51 0.16
N GLN A 209 21.73 -12.48 0.55
CA GLN A 209 20.84 -13.54 0.13
C GLN A 209 20.86 -13.56 -1.38
N ARG A 210 21.43 -14.62 -1.97
CA ARG A 210 21.25 -14.86 -3.39
C ARG A 210 19.75 -14.83 -3.60
N SER A 211 19.28 -13.95 -4.48
CA SER A 211 17.98 -14.13 -5.13
C SER A 211 17.92 -15.62 -5.41
N ARG A 212 17.00 -16.35 -4.77
CA ARG A 212 16.65 -17.68 -5.23
C ARG A 212 16.17 -17.47 -6.65
N LYS A 213 17.09 -17.50 -7.64
CA LYS A 213 16.77 -18.11 -8.91
C LYS A 213 16.23 -19.45 -8.48
N SER A 214 14.96 -19.69 -8.79
CA SER A 214 14.27 -20.93 -8.53
C SER A 214 15.04 -22.07 -9.21
N THR A 215 16.06 -22.59 -8.55
CA THR A 215 16.85 -23.73 -8.98
C THR A 215 17.02 -24.61 -7.75
N GLY A 216 16.04 -25.50 -7.58
CA GLY A 216 16.06 -26.64 -6.68
C GLY A 216 15.08 -27.67 -7.25
N PRO A 217 15.55 -28.84 -7.71
CA PRO A 217 14.69 -29.89 -8.24
C PRO A 217 14.07 -30.65 -7.07
N GLY A 218 12.76 -30.93 -7.11
CA GLY A 218 12.14 -31.93 -6.24
C GLY A 218 10.84 -31.53 -5.55
N ARG A 219 9.74 -31.52 -6.30
CA ARG A 219 8.38 -32.01 -5.97
C ARG A 219 7.42 -31.45 -7.01
N ASN A 220 6.64 -32.31 -7.66
CA ASN A 220 5.61 -32.04 -8.69
C ASN A 220 4.88 -30.66 -8.62
N SER A 221 5.57 -29.56 -8.91
CA SER A 221 5.06 -28.20 -8.81
C SER A 221 4.96 -27.62 -10.22
N ARG A 222 3.74 -27.52 -10.74
CA ARG A 222 3.44 -26.68 -11.91
C ARG A 222 4.02 -25.28 -11.64
N LYS A 223 4.74 -24.72 -12.61
CA LYS A 223 5.48 -23.46 -12.39
C LYS A 223 4.46 -22.34 -12.12
N PRO A 224 4.70 -21.42 -11.17
CA PRO A 224 3.80 -20.29 -10.89
C PRO A 224 3.47 -19.42 -12.13
N THR A 225 4.37 -19.38 -13.12
CA THR A 225 4.13 -18.70 -14.40
C THR A 225 3.10 -19.43 -15.26
N ASP A 226 3.09 -20.77 -15.24
CA ASP A 226 2.14 -21.61 -15.97
C ASP A 226 0.72 -21.45 -15.41
N ASP A 227 0.58 -21.49 -14.08
CA ASP A 227 -0.71 -21.29 -13.42
C ASP A 227 -1.25 -19.87 -13.62
N ARG A 228 -0.38 -18.86 -13.69
CA ARG A 228 -0.81 -17.49 -14.02
C ARG A 228 -1.49 -17.43 -15.37
N GLU A 229 -0.86 -18.00 -16.40
CA GLU A 229 -1.35 -17.96 -17.78
C GLU A 229 -2.55 -18.89 -17.99
N ARG A 230 -2.59 -20.04 -17.32
CA ARG A 230 -3.65 -21.04 -17.51
C ARG A 230 -4.89 -20.82 -16.66
N ILE A 231 -4.74 -20.20 -15.49
CA ILE A 231 -5.84 -20.05 -14.52
C ILE A 231 -6.23 -18.58 -14.43
N PHE A 232 -5.33 -17.72 -13.95
CA PHE A 232 -5.72 -16.36 -13.56
C PHE A 232 -5.88 -15.40 -14.73
N VAL A 233 -5.16 -15.58 -15.84
CA VAL A 233 -5.36 -14.79 -17.05
C VAL A 233 -6.75 -15.04 -17.64
N PRO A 234 -7.18 -16.28 -17.91
CA PRO A 234 -8.54 -16.55 -18.41
C PRO A 234 -9.65 -16.08 -17.46
N VAL A 235 -9.50 -16.30 -16.14
CA VAL A 235 -10.47 -15.76 -15.15
C VAL A 235 -10.56 -14.24 -15.25
N LYS A 236 -9.41 -13.55 -15.39
CA LYS A 236 -9.38 -12.10 -15.53
C LYS A 236 -9.99 -11.65 -16.85
N GLU A 237 -9.74 -12.33 -17.96
CA GLU A 237 -10.34 -12.04 -19.25
C GLU A 237 -11.87 -12.17 -19.21
N ALA A 238 -12.39 -13.22 -18.58
CA ALA A 238 -13.83 -13.38 -18.38
C ALA A 238 -14.43 -12.28 -17.49
N LEU A 239 -13.72 -11.86 -16.43
CA LEU A 239 -14.10 -10.69 -15.63
C LEU A 239 -14.12 -9.40 -16.46
N VAL A 240 -13.14 -9.20 -17.36
CA VAL A 240 -13.08 -8.05 -18.26
C VAL A 240 -14.26 -8.07 -19.24
N GLN A 241 -14.61 -9.22 -19.80
CA GLN A 241 -15.75 -9.35 -20.70
C GLN A 241 -17.07 -9.02 -19.99
N ARG A 242 -17.24 -9.43 -18.73
CA ARG A 242 -18.48 -9.23 -17.97
C ARG A 242 -18.61 -7.84 -17.35
N PHE A 243 -17.53 -7.31 -16.78
CA PHE A 243 -17.57 -6.07 -15.99
C PHE A 243 -16.71 -4.96 -16.55
N GLY A 244 -15.80 -5.24 -17.49
CA GLY A 244 -14.83 -4.30 -18.03
C GLY A 244 -13.49 -4.27 -17.29
N VAL A 245 -12.51 -3.59 -17.90
CA VAL A 245 -11.08 -3.64 -17.51
C VAL A 245 -10.80 -3.12 -16.10
N HIS A 246 -11.43 -2.00 -15.72
CA HIS A 246 -11.23 -1.35 -14.43
C HIS A 246 -11.90 -2.15 -13.30
N ALA A 247 -13.12 -2.63 -13.53
CA ALA A 247 -13.82 -3.49 -12.58
C ALA A 247 -13.08 -4.81 -12.36
N ALA A 248 -12.64 -5.48 -13.44
CA ALA A 248 -11.86 -6.71 -13.33
C ALA A 248 -10.56 -6.51 -12.53
N THR A 249 -9.89 -5.37 -12.72
CA THR A 249 -8.66 -5.04 -11.96
C THR A 249 -8.93 -4.77 -10.49
N PHE A 250 -10.10 -4.21 -10.15
CA PHE A 250 -10.54 -4.04 -8.77
C PHE A 250 -10.90 -5.36 -8.09
N LEU A 251 -11.62 -6.24 -8.80
CA LEU A 251 -12.05 -7.56 -8.32
C LEU A 251 -10.87 -8.52 -8.15
N LEU A 252 -10.00 -8.61 -9.16
CA LEU A 252 -8.83 -9.49 -9.18
C LEU A 252 -7.58 -8.72 -9.62
N SER A 253 -6.96 -8.04 -8.65
CA SER A 253 -5.75 -7.25 -8.89
C SER A 253 -4.51 -8.13 -9.13
N ASN A 254 -3.52 -7.60 -9.85
CA ASN A 254 -2.25 -8.30 -10.07
C ASN A 254 -1.52 -8.62 -8.76
N ARG A 255 -1.70 -7.78 -7.73
CA ARG A 255 -1.15 -8.03 -6.40
C ARG A 255 -1.77 -9.28 -5.80
N LEU A 256 -3.10 -9.37 -5.82
CA LEU A 256 -3.86 -10.48 -5.28
C LEU A 256 -3.49 -11.80 -5.99
N VAL A 257 -3.41 -11.76 -7.32
CA VAL A 257 -2.94 -12.92 -8.12
C VAL A 257 -1.53 -13.33 -7.70
N ASN A 258 -0.61 -12.38 -7.50
CA ASN A 258 0.74 -12.70 -7.04
C ASN A 258 0.77 -13.27 -5.61
N GLU A 259 -0.13 -12.83 -4.72
CA GLU A 259 -0.25 -13.36 -3.36
C GLU A 259 -0.82 -14.80 -3.37
N LEU A 260 -1.82 -15.08 -4.22
CA LEU A 260 -2.36 -16.43 -4.45
C LEU A 260 -1.29 -17.37 -5.03
N LEU A 261 -0.57 -16.95 -6.08
CA LEU A 261 0.50 -17.75 -6.71
C LEU A 261 1.66 -18.07 -5.77
N LYS A 262 1.89 -17.22 -4.77
CA LYS A 262 2.90 -17.44 -3.72
C LYS A 262 2.39 -18.30 -2.57
N GLY A 263 1.10 -18.65 -2.55
CA GLY A 263 0.45 -19.31 -1.41
C GLY A 263 0.40 -18.45 -0.16
N ALA A 264 0.54 -17.12 -0.28
CA ALA A 264 0.47 -16.20 0.85
C ALA A 264 -0.97 -16.00 1.35
N ILE A 265 -1.93 -16.19 0.44
CA ILE A 265 -3.37 -16.21 0.70
C ILE A 265 -3.98 -17.33 -0.15
N THR A 266 -5.18 -17.74 0.21
CA THR A 266 -6.05 -18.65 -0.55
C THR A 266 -7.27 -17.90 -1.08
N LEU A 267 -8.04 -18.54 -1.95
CA LEU A 267 -9.31 -17.97 -2.43
C LEU A 267 -10.35 -17.79 -1.31
N GLN A 268 -10.25 -18.58 -0.23
CA GLN A 268 -11.13 -18.47 0.94
C GLN A 268 -10.78 -17.26 1.83
N ASP A 269 -9.56 -16.73 1.71
CA ASP A 269 -9.14 -15.53 2.43
C ASP A 269 -9.64 -14.25 1.76
N LEU A 270 -10.24 -14.36 0.56
CA LEU A 270 -10.72 -13.20 -0.19
C LEU A 270 -11.96 -12.62 0.47
N LYS A 271 -11.84 -11.33 0.80
CA LYS A 271 -12.94 -10.50 1.30
C LYS A 271 -13.20 -9.36 0.33
N PRO A 272 -14.46 -8.93 0.19
CA PRO A 272 -15.67 -9.56 0.74
C PRO A 272 -16.04 -10.87 0.03
N ALA A 273 -16.99 -11.64 0.60
CA ALA A 273 -17.32 -13.01 0.18
C ALA A 273 -17.74 -13.11 -1.30
N TYR A 274 -18.45 -12.10 -1.82
CA TYR A 274 -18.86 -12.10 -3.23
C TYR A 274 -17.69 -12.22 -4.20
N ARG A 275 -16.48 -11.75 -3.84
CA ARG A 275 -15.30 -11.87 -4.72
C ARG A 275 -14.92 -13.33 -4.93
N GLN A 276 -14.93 -14.10 -3.84
CA GLN A 276 -14.67 -15.53 -3.89
C GLN A 276 -15.74 -16.23 -4.74
N GLU A 277 -17.01 -15.98 -4.45
CA GLU A 277 -18.16 -16.57 -5.17
C GLU A 277 -18.08 -16.27 -6.67
N LEU A 278 -17.81 -15.02 -7.03
CA LEU A 278 -17.71 -14.58 -8.42
C LEU A 278 -16.52 -15.22 -9.16
N ILE A 279 -15.37 -15.36 -8.50
CA ILE A 279 -14.20 -16.03 -9.09
C ILE A 279 -14.49 -17.52 -9.33
N PHE A 280 -15.14 -18.19 -8.38
CA PHE A 280 -15.55 -19.60 -8.57
C PHE A 280 -16.59 -19.76 -9.66
N GLU A 281 -17.59 -18.88 -9.72
CA GLU A 281 -18.62 -18.87 -10.77
C GLU A 281 -17.96 -18.75 -12.16
N ILE A 282 -17.08 -17.77 -12.32
CA ILE A 282 -16.38 -17.54 -13.59
C ILE A 282 -15.47 -18.71 -13.96
N ALA A 283 -14.74 -19.25 -13.00
CA ALA A 283 -13.87 -20.39 -13.25
C ALA A 283 -14.67 -21.63 -13.67
N ALA A 284 -15.78 -21.92 -12.98
CA ALA A 284 -16.66 -23.03 -13.32
C ALA A 284 -17.26 -22.88 -14.73
N ALA A 285 -17.72 -21.66 -15.08
CA ALA A 285 -18.26 -21.37 -16.40
C ALA A 285 -17.23 -21.52 -17.53
N ASN A 286 -15.93 -21.39 -17.23
CA ASN A 286 -14.84 -21.50 -18.19
C ASN A 286 -14.06 -22.82 -18.08
N GLY A 287 -14.52 -23.78 -17.26
CA GLY A 287 -13.84 -25.07 -17.07
C GLY A 287 -12.46 -24.97 -16.42
N ILE A 288 -12.22 -23.94 -15.61
CA ILE A 288 -10.94 -23.66 -14.96
C ILE A 288 -10.94 -24.30 -13.57
N ASP A 289 -9.95 -25.14 -13.31
CA ASP A 289 -9.77 -25.78 -12.00
C ASP A 289 -9.05 -24.84 -11.01
N LEU A 290 -9.75 -24.50 -9.92
CA LEU A 290 -9.23 -23.66 -8.83
C LEU A 290 -8.86 -24.46 -7.57
N SER A 291 -8.96 -25.79 -7.59
CA SER A 291 -8.76 -26.65 -6.41
C SER A 291 -7.42 -26.42 -5.69
N GLY A 292 -6.36 -26.11 -6.44
CA GLY A 292 -5.03 -25.81 -5.91
C GLY A 292 -4.94 -24.51 -5.09
N TYR A 293 -5.97 -23.67 -5.09
CA TYR A 293 -5.98 -22.34 -4.45
C TYR A 293 -7.07 -22.21 -3.38
N THR A 294 -7.78 -23.29 -3.04
CA THR A 294 -8.90 -23.25 -2.09
C THR A 294 -8.52 -23.65 -0.66
N SER A 295 -7.40 -24.33 -0.46
CA SER A 295 -6.94 -24.78 0.87
C SER A 295 -5.53 -24.25 1.15
N ALA A 296 -5.28 -23.85 2.39
CA ALA A 296 -3.93 -23.49 2.82
C ALA A 296 -3.03 -24.74 2.67
N PRO A 297 -1.79 -24.60 2.20
CA PRO A 297 -0.89 -25.75 2.15
C PRO A 297 -0.77 -26.32 3.56
N ALA A 298 -1.06 -27.62 3.70
CA ALA A 298 -0.84 -28.33 4.95
C ALA A 298 0.59 -28.05 5.41
N SER A 299 0.73 -27.41 6.58
CA SER A 299 2.03 -27.11 7.17
C SER A 299 2.71 -28.44 7.47
N THR A 300 3.60 -28.89 6.59
CA THR A 300 4.57 -29.92 6.94
C THR A 300 5.52 -29.29 7.95
N VAL A 301 5.37 -29.75 9.19
CA VAL A 301 6.27 -29.58 10.34
C VAL A 301 7.72 -29.83 9.95
#